data_AF-X0XZ63-F1
#
_entry.id   AF-X0XZ63-F1
#
_cell.length_a   1.000
_cell.length_b   1.000
_cell.length_c   1.000
_cell.angle_alpha   90.00
_cell.angle_beta   90.00
_cell.angle_gamma   90.00
#
_symmetry.space_group_name_H-M   'P 1'
#
loop_
_entity.id
_entity.type
_entity.pdbx_description
1 polymer ?
#
loop_
_entity_poly.entity_id
_entity_poly.type
_entity_poly.pdbx_seq_one_letter_code
_entity_poly.pdbx_strand_id
1 'polypeptide(L)'
;KGPSIGGRMAQLDKTFPTNDCAMCILSPKLVETGSHPYINIITNAELLNLEGHAPYFTATIMKRPRYINEEKCTGCGICMTKCPVKIPDEYNKNLSTISCIRIPFPQAVPALPLIDKEHCLFHQRGRCRLCEKFCEMDAIDYEQKEETIELNVGSVILAIGSEEFDASLKDEYGYKAFPNVLTSIEYERYLSASGPTKGHIIRPSDEKEPKKIAFIQCVGSRDMQAGAEYCSAV
;
A
#
# COMPACT_ATOMS: atom_id res chain seq x y z
N LYS A 1 -8.64 -5.15 -1.19
CA LYS A 1 -8.14 -4.48 -2.42
C LYS A 1 -6.63 -4.57 -2.55
N GLY A 2 -5.85 -3.98 -1.63
CA GLY A 2 -4.38 -4.02 -1.70
C GLY A 2 -3.78 -5.44 -1.54
N PRO A 3 -2.49 -5.59 -1.88
CA PRO A 3 -1.75 -6.85 -1.74
C PRO A 3 -1.42 -7.26 -0.30
N SER A 4 -1.70 -6.41 0.69
CA SER A 4 -1.53 -6.73 2.11
C SER A 4 -2.53 -5.93 2.96
N ILE A 5 -2.78 -6.41 4.17
CA ILE A 5 -3.54 -5.68 5.20
C ILE A 5 -2.66 -4.66 5.92
N GLY A 6 -3.26 -3.65 6.55
CA GLY A 6 -2.58 -2.59 7.30
C GLY A 6 -3.10 -1.18 7.03
N GLY A 7 -3.60 -0.94 5.81
CA GLY A 7 -4.21 0.34 5.43
C GLY A 7 -3.28 1.55 5.59
N ARG A 8 -3.86 2.74 5.76
CA ARG A 8 -3.11 4.00 5.92
C ARG A 8 -2.23 4.02 7.16
N MET A 9 -2.67 3.36 8.22
CA MET A 9 -1.94 3.31 9.49
C MET A 9 -0.55 2.70 9.33
N ALA A 10 -0.38 1.75 8.41
CA ALA A 10 0.92 1.17 8.09
C ALA A 10 1.91 2.19 7.49
N GLN A 11 1.45 3.34 6.99
CA GLN A 11 2.29 4.39 6.42
C GLN A 11 2.71 5.45 7.44
N LEU A 12 2.10 5.48 8.63
CA LEU A 12 2.43 6.43 9.68
C LEU A 12 3.71 6.01 10.40
N ASP A 13 4.50 6.96 10.88
CA ASP A 13 5.61 6.68 11.79
C ASP A 13 5.08 6.44 13.22
N LYS A 14 4.30 7.40 13.72
CA LYS A 14 3.74 7.39 15.08
C LYS A 14 2.25 7.74 15.08
N THR A 15 1.59 7.45 16.20
CA THR A 15 0.17 7.78 16.40
C THR A 15 -0.02 8.64 17.63
N PHE A 16 -0.71 9.77 17.46
CA PHE A 16 -1.17 10.59 18.59
C PHE A 16 -2.33 9.89 19.32
N PRO A 17 -2.60 10.20 20.61
CA PRO A 17 -1.89 11.14 21.48
C PRO A 17 -0.67 10.55 22.19
N THR A 18 -0.48 9.23 22.13
CA THR A 18 0.57 8.53 22.90
C THR A 18 1.95 8.64 22.26
N ASN A 19 2.01 9.00 20.98
CA ASN A 19 3.23 8.99 20.16
C ASN A 19 3.90 7.61 20.08
N ASP A 20 3.10 6.55 20.22
CA ASP A 20 3.55 5.19 19.97
C ASP A 20 3.91 5.01 18.50
N CYS A 21 4.90 4.17 18.21
CA CYS A 21 5.19 3.75 16.84
C CYS A 21 3.96 3.04 16.26
N ALA A 22 3.47 3.53 15.12
CA ALA A 22 2.25 3.02 14.50
C ALA A 22 2.39 1.54 14.14
N MET A 23 3.57 1.14 13.66
CA MET A 23 3.84 -0.26 13.33
C MET A 23 3.94 -1.15 14.57
N CYS A 24 4.41 -0.65 15.71
CA CYS A 24 4.50 -1.43 16.95
C CYS A 24 3.12 -1.84 17.48
N ILE A 25 2.09 -1.00 17.28
CA ILE A 25 0.72 -1.33 17.67
C ILE A 25 -0.02 -2.10 16.57
N LEU A 26 0.28 -1.83 15.30
CA LEU A 26 -0.40 -2.44 14.16
C LEU A 26 0.12 -3.86 13.86
N SER A 27 1.44 -4.07 13.86
CA SER A 27 2.03 -5.34 13.42
C SER A 27 1.56 -6.56 14.21
N PRO A 28 1.40 -6.52 15.55
CA PRO A 28 0.87 -7.67 16.29
C PRO A 28 -0.54 -8.03 15.81
N LYS A 29 -1.39 -7.03 15.49
CA LYS A 29 -2.74 -7.24 14.98
C LYS A 29 -2.76 -7.80 13.56
N LEU A 30 -1.84 -7.37 12.70
CA LEU A 30 -1.70 -7.96 11.37
C LEU A 30 -1.32 -9.45 11.46
N VAL A 31 -0.34 -9.78 12.31
CA VAL A 31 0.11 -11.16 12.51
C VAL A 31 -0.99 -12.02 13.13
N GLU A 32 -1.63 -11.54 14.20
CA GLU A 32 -2.75 -12.22 14.88
C GLU A 32 -3.85 -12.55 13.87
N THR A 33 -4.26 -11.58 13.05
CA THR A 33 -5.26 -11.75 12.00
C THR A 33 -4.80 -12.75 10.93
N GLY A 34 -3.53 -12.68 10.51
CA GLY A 34 -2.92 -13.56 9.51
C GLY A 34 -2.84 -15.03 9.91
N SER A 35 -2.77 -15.32 11.21
CA SER A 35 -2.70 -16.69 11.75
C SER A 35 -4.03 -17.20 12.32
N HIS A 36 -5.10 -16.41 12.28
CA HIS A 36 -6.31 -16.72 13.01
C HIS A 36 -7.13 -17.84 12.33
N PRO A 37 -7.51 -18.93 13.03
CA PRO A 37 -8.14 -20.10 12.42
C PRO A 37 -9.53 -19.84 11.83
N TYR A 38 -10.22 -18.78 12.27
CA TYR A 38 -11.55 -18.41 11.78
C TYR A 38 -11.56 -17.18 10.86
N ILE A 39 -10.39 -16.66 10.49
CA ILE A 39 -10.30 -15.52 9.57
C ILE A 39 -9.57 -15.99 8.31
N ASN A 40 -10.26 -15.91 7.17
CA ASN A 40 -9.65 -16.10 5.88
C ASN A 40 -9.31 -14.74 5.26
N ILE A 41 -8.03 -14.49 4.98
CA ILE A 41 -7.57 -13.24 4.38
C ILE A 41 -7.47 -13.40 2.87
N ILE A 42 -8.35 -12.71 2.14
CA ILE A 42 -8.28 -12.62 0.69
C ILE A 42 -7.71 -11.25 0.30
N THR A 43 -6.42 -11.24 -0.03
CA THR A 43 -5.69 -10.04 -0.46
C THR A 43 -5.58 -9.95 -1.97
N ASN A 44 -5.20 -8.78 -2.48
CA ASN A 44 -5.18 -8.49 -3.92
C ASN A 44 -6.53 -8.75 -4.61
N ALA A 45 -7.63 -8.55 -3.87
CA ALA A 45 -8.98 -8.88 -4.30
C ALA A 45 -9.96 -7.74 -4.07
N GLU A 46 -11.03 -7.73 -4.86
CA GLU A 46 -12.09 -6.72 -4.88
C GLU A 46 -13.46 -7.39 -4.93
N LEU A 47 -14.42 -6.84 -4.17
CA LEU A 47 -15.81 -7.28 -4.20
C LEU A 47 -16.45 -6.75 -5.49
N LEU A 48 -16.90 -7.65 -6.36
CA LEU A 48 -17.58 -7.29 -7.60
C LEU A 48 -19.08 -7.12 -7.40
N ASN A 49 -19.68 -8.04 -6.65
CA ASN A 49 -21.11 -8.08 -6.48
C ASN A 49 -21.48 -8.62 -5.09
N LEU A 50 -22.60 -8.15 -4.57
CA LEU A 50 -23.20 -8.61 -3.32
C LEU A 50 -24.70 -8.71 -3.53
N GLU A 51 -25.21 -9.94 -3.59
CA GLU A 51 -26.62 -10.22 -3.81
C GLU A 51 -27.25 -10.85 -2.56
N GLY A 52 -28.57 -10.73 -2.46
CA GLY A 52 -29.35 -11.31 -1.36
C GLY A 52 -29.71 -10.30 -0.27
N HIS A 53 -30.03 -10.83 0.90
CA HIS A 53 -30.50 -10.07 2.07
C HIS A 53 -30.03 -10.77 3.33
N ALA A 54 -29.93 -10.07 4.45
CA ALA A 54 -29.49 -10.70 5.70
C ALA A 54 -30.45 -11.83 6.13
N PRO A 55 -29.96 -13.02 6.55
CA PRO A 55 -28.56 -13.45 6.70
C PRO A 55 -28.03 -14.32 5.52
N TYR A 56 -28.55 -14.13 4.32
CA TYR A 56 -28.24 -14.91 3.13
C TYR A 56 -27.68 -14.01 2.02
N PHE A 57 -26.43 -13.56 2.19
CA PHE A 57 -25.71 -12.87 1.14
C PHE A 57 -24.82 -13.82 0.35
N THR A 58 -24.76 -13.60 -0.97
CA THR A 58 -23.75 -14.19 -1.84
C THR A 58 -22.82 -13.08 -2.31
N ALA A 59 -21.55 -13.17 -1.91
CA ALA A 59 -20.51 -12.22 -2.30
C ALA A 59 -19.65 -12.81 -3.42
N THR A 60 -19.55 -12.08 -4.53
CA THR A 60 -18.65 -12.43 -5.64
C THR A 60 -17.40 -11.56 -5.56
N ILE A 61 -16.25 -12.20 -5.36
CA ILE A 61 -14.97 -11.54 -5.15
C ILE A 61 -14.03 -11.90 -6.30
N MET A 62 -13.41 -10.90 -6.92
CA MET A 62 -12.35 -11.09 -7.91
C MET A 62 -10.99 -10.95 -7.25
N LYS A 63 -10.20 -12.04 -7.25
CA LYS A 63 -8.81 -12.07 -6.82
C LYS A 63 -7.90 -11.88 -8.04
N ARG A 64 -7.07 -10.85 -8.00
CA ARG A 64 -6.10 -10.53 -9.06
C ARG A 64 -4.85 -11.40 -8.91
N PRO A 65 -4.19 -11.80 -10.01
CA PRO A 65 -2.98 -12.59 -9.94
C PRO A 65 -1.85 -11.79 -9.27
N ARG A 66 -1.10 -12.46 -8.40
CA ARG A 66 0.19 -11.96 -7.88
C ARG A 66 1.35 -12.33 -8.79
N TYR A 67 1.12 -13.29 -9.68
CA TYR A 67 2.09 -14.05 -10.44
C TYR A 67 3.05 -14.87 -9.58
N ILE A 68 2.57 -15.24 -8.39
CA ILE A 68 3.31 -15.98 -7.37
C ILE A 68 2.34 -16.95 -6.71
N ASN A 69 2.71 -18.23 -6.68
CA ASN A 69 2.01 -19.27 -5.94
C ASN A 69 2.18 -19.03 -4.44
N GLU A 70 1.08 -18.69 -3.78
CA GLU A 70 1.04 -18.29 -2.37
C GLU A 70 1.41 -19.44 -1.42
N GLU A 71 1.14 -20.71 -1.80
CA GLU A 71 1.43 -21.89 -0.99
C GLU A 71 2.91 -22.29 -1.01
N LYS A 72 3.60 -22.05 -2.14
CA LYS A 72 5.02 -22.37 -2.31
C LYS A 72 5.94 -21.26 -1.79
N CYS A 73 5.48 -20.02 -1.83
CA CYS A 73 6.32 -18.87 -1.56
C CYS A 73 6.62 -18.72 -0.06
N THR A 74 7.90 -18.59 0.29
CA THR A 74 8.34 -18.39 1.68
C THR A 74 8.51 -16.91 2.06
N GLY A 75 8.35 -15.98 1.12
CA GLY A 75 8.56 -14.55 1.38
C GLY A 75 10.03 -14.13 1.58
N CYS A 76 11.01 -14.95 1.19
CA CYS A 76 12.44 -14.70 1.46
C CYS A 76 13.02 -13.43 0.79
N GLY A 77 12.38 -12.93 -0.27
CA GLY A 77 12.72 -11.66 -0.90
C GLY A 77 13.93 -11.67 -1.86
N ILE A 78 14.59 -12.81 -2.08
CA ILE A 78 15.73 -12.91 -3.01
C ILE A 78 15.35 -12.41 -4.41
N CYS A 79 14.17 -12.78 -4.90
CA CYS A 79 13.65 -12.35 -6.21
C CYS A 79 13.57 -10.81 -6.35
N MET A 80 13.26 -10.09 -5.28
CA MET A 80 13.16 -8.62 -5.25
C MET A 80 14.53 -7.96 -5.47
N THR A 81 15.60 -8.57 -4.94
CA THR A 81 16.97 -8.07 -5.08
C THR A 81 17.54 -8.26 -6.48
N LYS A 82 17.04 -9.26 -7.22
CA LYS A 82 17.53 -9.62 -8.56
C LYS A 82 16.76 -8.94 -9.69
N CYS A 83 15.61 -8.34 -9.39
CA CYS A 83 14.81 -7.65 -10.38
C CYS A 83 15.52 -6.34 -10.82
N PRO A 84 15.82 -6.18 -12.13
CA PRO A 84 16.46 -4.96 -12.64
C PRO A 84 15.47 -3.80 -12.81
N VAL A 85 14.17 -4.08 -12.82
CA VAL A 85 13.13 -3.07 -13.05
C VAL A 85 12.79 -2.38 -11.72
N LYS A 86 12.94 -1.06 -11.70
CA LYS A 86 12.53 -0.19 -10.60
C LYS A 86 11.30 0.62 -11.03
N ILE A 87 10.35 0.74 -10.14
CA ILE A 87 9.11 1.50 -10.34
C ILE A 87 8.89 2.45 -9.17
N PRO A 88 8.08 3.51 -9.31
CA PRO A 88 7.70 4.36 -8.20
C PRO A 88 7.06 3.57 -7.05
N ASP A 89 7.44 3.89 -5.82
CA ASP A 89 6.93 3.23 -4.62
C ASP A 89 5.71 3.95 -4.07
N GLU A 90 4.52 3.47 -4.42
CA GLU A 90 3.24 4.03 -3.98
C GLU A 90 3.08 4.05 -2.45
N TYR A 91 3.61 3.04 -1.74
CA TYR A 91 3.57 2.99 -0.28
C TYR A 91 4.39 4.15 0.32
N ASN A 92 5.49 4.51 -0.32
CA ASN A 92 6.29 5.68 0.01
C ASN A 92 5.91 6.95 -0.79
N LYS A 93 4.68 7.05 -1.28
CA LYS A 93 4.18 8.24 -2.00
C LYS A 93 5.03 8.65 -3.20
N ASN A 94 5.63 7.68 -3.88
CA ASN A 94 6.51 7.87 -5.03
C ASN A 94 7.77 8.70 -4.72
N LEU A 95 8.11 8.88 -3.44
CA LEU A 95 9.34 9.55 -2.99
C LEU A 95 10.60 8.69 -3.20
N SER A 96 10.42 7.40 -3.49
CA SER A 96 11.47 6.45 -3.82
C SER A 96 11.01 5.48 -4.89
N THR A 97 11.94 4.66 -5.36
CA THR A 97 11.64 3.54 -6.26
C THR A 97 11.78 2.21 -5.54
N ILE A 98 10.94 1.24 -5.92
CA ILE A 98 10.96 -0.14 -5.43
C ILE A 98 11.07 -1.11 -6.62
N SER A 99 11.51 -2.34 -6.37
CA SER A 99 11.58 -3.37 -7.42
C SER A 99 10.18 -3.72 -7.95
N CYS A 100 10.07 -4.02 -9.25
CA CYS A 100 8.79 -4.43 -9.88
C CYS A 100 8.15 -5.65 -9.19
N ILE A 101 8.96 -6.66 -8.84
CA ILE A 101 8.58 -7.71 -7.88
C ILE A 101 8.94 -7.26 -6.47
N ARG A 102 7.94 -7.16 -5.59
CA ARG A 102 8.10 -6.56 -4.25
C ARG A 102 7.13 -7.12 -3.23
N ILE A 103 7.50 -7.06 -1.97
CA ILE A 103 6.55 -7.04 -0.84
C ILE A 103 6.20 -5.57 -0.60
N PRO A 104 4.91 -5.21 -0.41
CA PRO A 104 4.47 -3.80 -0.40
C PRO A 104 5.15 -2.93 0.66
N PHE A 105 5.38 -3.48 1.85
CA PHE A 105 6.11 -2.84 2.94
C PHE A 105 6.71 -3.92 3.87
N PRO A 106 7.71 -3.61 4.70
CA PRO A 106 8.49 -4.63 5.40
C PRO A 106 7.70 -5.56 6.33
N GLN A 107 6.66 -5.06 7.00
CA GLN A 107 5.79 -5.83 7.91
C GLN A 107 4.45 -6.22 7.25
N ALA A 108 4.40 -6.31 5.92
CA ALA A 108 3.18 -6.65 5.20
C ALA A 108 2.67 -8.05 5.57
N VAL A 109 1.35 -8.16 5.75
CA VAL A 109 0.66 -9.45 5.93
C VAL A 109 -0.38 -9.62 4.81
N PRO A 110 -0.36 -10.73 4.05
CA PRO A 110 0.67 -11.76 4.06
C PRO A 110 2.03 -11.22 3.56
N ALA A 111 3.13 -11.80 4.04
CA ALA A 111 4.49 -11.43 3.66
C ALA A 111 4.88 -12.03 2.29
N LEU A 112 4.01 -11.81 1.30
CA LEU A 112 4.12 -12.39 -0.04
C LEU A 112 4.46 -11.31 -1.06
N PRO A 113 5.40 -11.56 -1.97
CA PRO A 113 5.67 -10.65 -3.06
C PRO A 113 4.50 -10.60 -4.05
N LEU A 114 4.49 -9.56 -4.88
CA LEU A 114 3.65 -9.45 -6.07
C LEU A 114 4.50 -8.94 -7.23
N ILE A 115 4.15 -9.34 -8.45
CA ILE A 115 4.75 -8.81 -9.68
C ILE A 115 3.81 -7.76 -10.29
N ASP A 116 4.34 -6.58 -10.55
CA ASP A 116 3.65 -5.54 -11.31
C ASP A 116 3.64 -5.89 -12.80
N LYS A 117 2.47 -6.32 -13.31
CA LYS A 117 2.30 -6.72 -14.71
C LYS A 117 2.68 -5.59 -15.68
N GLU A 118 2.30 -4.36 -15.34
CA GLU A 118 2.46 -3.21 -16.23
C GLU A 118 3.91 -2.85 -16.45
N HIS A 119 4.78 -3.11 -15.48
CA HIS A 119 6.21 -2.78 -15.56
C HIS A 119 7.12 -3.99 -15.78
N CYS A 120 6.63 -5.21 -15.58
CA CYS A 120 7.43 -6.42 -15.71
C CYS A 120 7.85 -6.69 -17.15
N LEU A 121 9.18 -6.78 -17.40
CA LEU A 121 9.73 -7.07 -18.73
C LEU A 121 9.30 -8.44 -19.30
N PHE A 122 8.98 -9.40 -18.44
CA PHE A 122 8.41 -10.68 -18.88
C PHE A 122 7.00 -10.48 -19.45
N HIS A 123 6.10 -9.84 -18.70
CA HIS A 123 4.72 -9.62 -19.14
C HIS A 123 4.62 -8.66 -20.33
N GLN A 124 5.49 -7.66 -20.41
CA GLN A 124 5.50 -6.70 -21.52
C GLN A 124 6.09 -7.28 -22.80
N ARG A 125 7.23 -8.00 -22.70
CA ARG A 125 8.09 -8.32 -23.87
C ARG A 125 8.54 -9.77 -23.95
N GLY A 126 8.15 -10.62 -23.01
CA GLY A 126 8.61 -12.01 -22.88
C GLY A 126 10.10 -12.15 -22.55
N ARG A 127 10.76 -11.08 -22.10
CA ARG A 127 12.23 -10.98 -22.04
C ARG A 127 12.73 -10.59 -20.65
N CYS A 128 12.52 -11.45 -19.65
CA CYS A 128 13.22 -11.48 -18.35
C CYS A 128 12.70 -12.66 -17.52
N ARG A 129 13.56 -13.48 -16.91
CA ARG A 129 13.16 -14.56 -15.99
C ARG A 129 14.07 -14.65 -14.76
N LEU A 130 14.69 -13.52 -14.38
CA LEU A 130 15.66 -13.50 -13.29
C LEU A 130 15.03 -13.86 -11.94
N CYS A 131 13.88 -13.29 -11.61
CA CYS A 131 13.19 -13.63 -10.36
C CYS A 131 12.81 -15.11 -10.30
N GLU A 132 12.41 -15.71 -11.42
CA GLU A 132 12.07 -17.14 -11.51
C GLU A 132 13.33 -18.00 -11.32
N LYS A 133 14.41 -17.67 -12.04
CA LYS A 133 15.71 -18.38 -11.95
C LYS A 133 16.29 -18.45 -10.54
N PHE A 134 16.06 -17.42 -9.72
CA PHE A 134 16.58 -17.34 -8.35
C PHE A 134 15.55 -17.73 -7.28
N CYS A 135 14.36 -18.19 -7.67
CA CYS A 135 13.35 -18.68 -6.74
C CYS A 135 13.53 -20.17 -6.48
N GLU A 136 14.16 -20.54 -5.36
CA GLU A 136 14.39 -21.95 -5.00
C GLU A 136 13.12 -22.78 -4.81
N MET A 137 11.99 -22.11 -4.53
CA MET A 137 10.69 -22.76 -4.30
C MET A 137 9.87 -22.94 -5.58
N ASP A 138 10.37 -22.48 -6.73
CA ASP A 138 9.63 -22.45 -8.00
C ASP A 138 8.20 -21.87 -7.83
N ALA A 139 8.13 -20.78 -7.07
CA ALA A 139 6.86 -20.15 -6.70
C ALA A 139 6.39 -19.11 -7.71
N ILE A 140 7.20 -18.71 -8.69
CA ILE A 140 6.82 -17.69 -9.68
C ILE A 140 5.98 -18.33 -10.77
N ASP A 141 4.80 -17.76 -11.01
CA ASP A 141 3.85 -18.24 -12.02
C ASP A 141 3.33 -17.04 -12.82
N TYR A 142 3.94 -16.78 -13.97
CA TYR A 142 3.53 -15.69 -14.85
C TYR A 142 2.22 -15.97 -15.60
N GLU A 143 1.71 -17.20 -15.58
CA GLU A 143 0.47 -17.57 -16.27
C GLU A 143 -0.75 -17.50 -15.36
N GLN A 144 -0.55 -17.18 -14.07
CA GLN A 144 -1.63 -16.97 -13.11
C GLN A 144 -2.68 -15.99 -13.65
N LYS A 145 -3.93 -16.42 -13.61
CA LYS A 145 -5.09 -15.64 -14.05
C LYS A 145 -5.88 -15.10 -12.86
N GLU A 146 -6.78 -14.18 -13.15
CA GLU A 146 -7.79 -13.74 -12.20
C GLU A 146 -8.68 -14.92 -11.78
N GLU A 147 -9.03 -14.95 -10.51
CA GLU A 147 -9.88 -15.97 -9.90
C GLU A 147 -11.13 -15.31 -9.34
N THR A 148 -12.30 -15.89 -9.65
CA THR A 148 -13.57 -15.47 -9.06
C THR A 148 -13.92 -16.42 -7.93
N ILE A 149 -14.11 -15.86 -6.74
CA ILE A 149 -14.44 -16.56 -5.51
C ILE A 149 -15.86 -16.18 -5.12
N GLU A 150 -16.72 -17.17 -4.91
CA GLU A 150 -18.06 -16.98 -4.35
C GLU A 150 -18.08 -17.38 -2.88
N LEU A 151 -18.59 -16.49 -2.04
CA LEU A 151 -18.72 -16.72 -0.59
C LEU A 151 -20.15 -16.48 -0.15
N ASN A 152 -20.70 -17.44 0.60
CA ASN A 152 -21.96 -17.28 1.32
C ASN A 152 -21.67 -16.66 2.69
N VAL A 153 -22.24 -15.49 2.98
CA VAL A 153 -22.01 -14.75 4.23
C VAL A 153 -23.31 -14.27 4.86
N GLY A 154 -23.33 -14.24 6.20
CA GLY A 154 -24.51 -13.78 6.96
C GLY A 154 -24.56 -12.28 7.20
N SER A 155 -23.40 -11.63 7.24
CA SER A 155 -23.25 -10.21 7.52
C SER A 155 -22.06 -9.63 6.76
N VAL A 156 -22.11 -8.32 6.54
CA VAL A 156 -21.07 -7.57 5.85
C VAL A 156 -20.71 -6.34 6.67
N ILE A 157 -19.41 -6.13 6.87
CA ILE A 157 -18.86 -4.96 7.56
C ILE A 157 -18.02 -4.18 6.55
N LEU A 158 -18.38 -2.92 6.31
CA LEU A 158 -17.63 -2.02 5.44
C LEU A 158 -16.57 -1.26 6.24
N ALA A 159 -15.30 -1.52 5.93
CA ALA A 159 -14.15 -0.89 6.57
C ALA A 159 -13.07 -0.51 5.52
N ILE A 160 -13.51 0.13 4.43
CA ILE A 160 -12.65 0.44 3.26
C ILE A 160 -11.68 1.62 3.48
N GLY A 161 -11.81 2.32 4.61
CA GLY A 161 -10.93 3.43 5.00
C GLY A 161 -11.28 4.74 4.30
N SER A 162 -10.26 5.55 4.04
CA SER A 162 -10.36 6.87 3.42
C SER A 162 -9.21 7.12 2.44
N GLU A 163 -9.42 8.08 1.55
CA GLU A 163 -8.40 8.57 0.62
C GLU A 163 -7.94 9.97 1.03
N GLU A 164 -6.72 10.32 0.64
CA GLU A 164 -6.20 11.67 0.86
C GLU A 164 -6.81 12.65 -0.15
N PHE A 165 -7.01 13.89 0.29
CA PHE A 165 -7.33 14.97 -0.62
C PHE A 165 -6.17 15.22 -1.58
N ASP A 166 -6.48 15.40 -2.87
CA ASP A 166 -5.46 15.79 -3.86
C ASP A 166 -5.16 17.29 -3.71
N ALA A 167 -4.07 17.60 -3.00
CA ALA A 167 -3.61 18.96 -2.78
C ALA A 167 -3.28 19.73 -4.07
N SER A 168 -3.16 19.06 -5.23
CA SER A 168 -2.93 19.75 -6.51
C SER A 168 -4.15 20.47 -7.04
N LEU A 169 -5.32 20.29 -6.40
CA LEU A 169 -6.52 21.09 -6.65
C LEU A 169 -6.48 22.48 -5.99
N LYS A 170 -5.45 22.77 -5.17
CA LYS A 170 -5.25 24.05 -4.47
C LYS A 170 -3.98 24.72 -4.97
N ASP A 171 -4.07 25.31 -6.16
CA ASP A 171 -2.95 25.95 -6.87
C ASP A 171 -2.19 26.96 -6.01
N GLU A 172 -2.87 27.67 -5.10
CA GLU A 172 -2.27 28.67 -4.23
C GLU A 172 -1.19 28.13 -3.29
N TYR A 173 -1.19 26.81 -3.03
CA TYR A 173 -0.19 26.14 -2.20
C TYR A 173 0.97 25.56 -3.01
N GLY A 174 0.85 25.48 -4.34
CA GLY A 174 1.93 25.05 -5.22
C GLY A 174 2.42 23.62 -5.01
N TYR A 175 1.56 22.72 -4.53
CA TYR A 175 1.88 21.29 -4.46
C TYR A 175 2.19 20.74 -5.86
N LYS A 176 3.24 19.91 -5.98
CA LYS A 176 3.87 19.46 -7.24
C LYS A 176 4.57 20.54 -8.09
N ALA A 177 4.25 21.83 -7.91
CA ALA A 177 4.98 22.92 -8.54
C ALA A 177 6.26 23.30 -7.78
N PHE A 178 6.20 23.28 -6.45
CA PHE A 178 7.32 23.56 -5.57
C PHE A 178 7.84 22.27 -4.92
N PRO A 179 9.11 21.88 -5.12
CA PRO A 179 9.63 20.60 -4.61
C PRO A 179 9.54 20.45 -3.09
N ASN A 180 9.51 21.54 -2.34
CA ASN A 180 9.49 21.52 -0.87
C ASN A 180 8.08 21.61 -0.27
N VAL A 181 7.03 21.56 -1.08
CA VAL A 181 5.64 21.48 -0.62
C VAL A 181 5.24 20.01 -0.63
N LEU A 182 5.02 19.45 0.55
CA LEU A 182 4.68 18.05 0.76
C LEU A 182 3.29 17.93 1.40
N THR A 183 2.60 16.82 1.12
CA THR A 183 1.41 16.43 1.89
C THR A 183 1.80 15.88 3.26
N SER A 184 0.83 15.78 4.17
CA SER A 184 1.06 15.21 5.50
C SER A 184 1.54 13.75 5.43
N ILE A 185 0.99 12.94 4.52
CA ILE A 185 1.41 11.54 4.40
C ILE A 185 2.77 11.41 3.71
N GLU A 186 3.12 12.26 2.75
CA GLU A 186 4.49 12.31 2.24
C GLU A 186 5.48 12.62 3.38
N TYR A 187 5.15 13.60 4.21
CA TYR A 187 5.94 13.96 5.38
C TYR A 187 6.06 12.81 6.39
N GLU A 188 4.99 12.06 6.66
CA GLU A 188 5.04 10.81 7.45
C GLU A 188 6.00 9.78 6.85
N ARG A 189 6.05 9.65 5.52
CA ARG A 189 7.02 8.74 4.89
C ARG A 189 8.47 9.22 5.06
N TYR A 190 8.75 10.52 5.05
CA TYR A 190 10.07 11.05 5.42
C TYR A 190 10.44 10.78 6.88
N LEU A 191 9.47 10.94 7.78
CA LEU A 191 9.65 10.70 9.23
C LEU A 191 9.83 9.22 9.56
N SER A 192 9.25 8.33 8.77
CA SER A 192 9.26 6.91 9.05
C SER A 192 10.66 6.31 8.96
N ALA A 193 11.05 5.55 9.98
CA ALA A 193 12.32 4.79 9.98
C ALA A 193 12.40 3.76 8.83
N SER A 194 11.26 3.23 8.37
CA SER A 194 11.15 2.35 7.21
C SER A 194 10.89 3.10 5.90
N GLY A 195 10.84 4.42 5.95
CA GLY A 195 10.65 5.30 4.81
C GLY A 195 11.92 5.53 3.98
N PRO A 196 11.79 6.24 2.85
CA PRO A 196 12.86 6.44 1.88
C PRO A 196 14.09 7.16 2.46
N THR A 197 13.89 8.03 3.44
CA THR A 197 14.96 8.81 4.08
C THR A 197 15.33 8.31 5.47
N LYS A 198 14.82 7.13 5.86
CA LYS A 198 15.16 6.46 7.14
C LYS A 198 14.93 7.35 8.37
N GLY A 199 13.89 8.17 8.34
CA GLY A 199 13.53 9.10 9.41
C GLY A 199 14.22 10.46 9.37
N HIS A 200 15.00 10.76 8.32
CA HIS A 200 15.58 12.09 8.13
C HIS A 200 14.67 12.96 7.28
N ILE A 201 14.23 14.09 7.84
CA ILE A 201 13.49 15.10 7.08
C ILE A 201 14.50 15.90 6.26
N ILE A 202 14.35 15.86 4.94
CA ILE A 202 15.17 16.62 4.00
C ILE A 202 14.27 17.39 3.04
N ARG A 203 14.77 18.51 2.53
CA ARG A 203 14.10 19.27 1.47
C ARG A 203 14.33 18.59 0.13
N PRO A 204 13.27 18.20 -0.62
CA PRO A 204 13.44 17.53 -1.91
C PRO A 204 14.23 18.35 -2.94
N SER A 205 14.22 19.69 -2.83
CA SER A 205 14.97 20.56 -3.75
C SER A 205 16.50 20.46 -3.63
N ASP A 206 17.04 20.18 -2.44
CA ASP A 206 18.49 20.24 -2.20
C ASP A 206 19.05 19.26 -1.16
N GLU A 207 18.22 18.32 -0.71
CA GLU A 207 18.54 17.25 0.24
C GLU A 207 19.06 17.72 1.61
N LYS A 208 18.91 19.02 1.94
CA LYS A 208 19.31 19.54 3.25
C LYS A 208 18.16 19.49 4.25
N GLU A 209 18.52 19.34 5.51
CA GLU A 209 17.58 19.41 6.63
C GLU A 209 16.92 20.80 6.71
N PRO A 210 15.57 20.88 6.76
CA PRO A 210 14.89 22.16 6.89
C PRO A 210 15.05 22.74 8.29
N LYS A 211 15.48 24.01 8.38
CA LYS A 211 15.58 24.73 9.67
C LYS A 211 14.25 25.35 10.14
N LYS A 212 13.29 25.48 9.22
CA LYS A 212 11.97 26.07 9.46
C LYS A 212 10.95 25.28 8.65
N ILE A 213 9.85 24.90 9.28
CA ILE A 213 8.74 24.15 8.68
C ILE A 213 7.45 24.93 8.99
N ALA A 214 6.54 25.00 8.02
CA ALA A 214 5.20 25.55 8.20
C ALA A 214 4.18 24.45 7.90
N PHE A 215 3.17 24.32 8.76
CA PHE A 215 2.02 23.44 8.54
C PHE A 215 0.82 24.28 8.16
N ILE A 216 0.20 23.97 7.01
CA ILE A 216 -1.05 24.59 6.57
C ILE A 216 -2.18 23.62 6.91
N GLN A 217 -3.09 24.06 7.77
CA GLN A 217 -4.23 23.25 8.20
C GLN A 217 -5.39 23.38 7.22
N CYS A 218 -6.34 22.43 7.28
CA CYS A 218 -7.58 22.48 6.51
C CYS A 218 -7.39 22.51 4.98
N VAL A 219 -6.28 21.99 4.46
CA VAL A 219 -6.10 21.86 3.00
C VAL A 219 -7.08 20.82 2.47
N GLY A 220 -8.09 21.27 1.71
CA GLY A 220 -9.16 20.39 1.21
C GLY A 220 -10.19 19.98 2.26
N SER A 221 -10.33 20.74 3.34
CA SER A 221 -11.36 20.53 4.38
C SER A 221 -11.83 21.86 4.91
N ARG A 222 -13.08 21.94 5.36
CA ARG A 222 -13.74 23.21 5.71
C ARG A 222 -13.62 24.23 4.57
N ASP A 223 -13.63 23.74 3.33
CA ASP A 223 -13.40 24.50 2.11
C ASP A 223 -14.56 24.26 1.14
N MET A 224 -15.45 25.26 1.04
CA MET A 224 -16.59 25.24 0.12
C MET A 224 -16.16 25.17 -1.35
N GLN A 225 -15.02 25.77 -1.72
CA GLN A 225 -14.54 25.77 -3.10
C GLN A 225 -14.09 24.37 -3.53
N ALA A 226 -13.57 23.58 -2.60
CA ALA A 226 -13.22 22.18 -2.80
C ALA A 226 -14.40 21.20 -2.63
N GLY A 227 -15.61 21.69 -2.36
CA GLY A 227 -16.77 20.84 -2.07
C GLY A 227 -16.64 20.04 -0.77
N ALA A 228 -15.77 20.46 0.15
CA ALA A 228 -15.41 19.74 1.37
C ALA A 228 -15.68 20.61 2.61
N GLU A 229 -16.96 20.84 2.91
CA GLU A 229 -17.39 21.71 4.03
C GLU A 229 -17.19 21.08 5.42
N TYR A 230 -16.84 19.80 5.47
CA TYR A 230 -16.61 19.06 6.71
C TYR A 230 -15.20 19.26 7.28
N CYS A 231 -15.03 18.94 8.56
CA CYS A 231 -13.73 18.79 9.19
C CYS A 231 -13.23 17.35 9.00
N SER A 232 -11.99 17.15 8.56
CA SER A 232 -11.38 15.80 8.43
C SER A 232 -11.00 15.15 9.76
N ALA A 233 -11.24 15.85 10.87
CA ALA A 233 -11.07 15.45 12.28
C ALA A 233 -9.63 15.15 12.75
N VAL A 234 -8.76 14.64 11.89
CA VAL A 234 -7.35 14.31 12.16
C VAL A 234 -6.38 15.18 11.38
#